data_AF-A0A4R2L6C9-F1
#
_entry.id   AF-A0A4R2L6C9-F1
#
_cell.length_a   1.000
_cell.length_b   1.000
_cell.length_c   1.000
_cell.angle_alpha   90.00
_cell.angle_beta   90.00
_cell.angle_gamma   90.00
#
_symmetry.space_group_name_H-M   'P 1'
#
loop_
_entity.id
_entity.type
_entity.pdbx_description
1 polymer ?
#
loop_
_entity_poly.entity_id
_entity_poly.type
_entity_poly.pdbx_seq_one_letter_code
_entity_poly.pdbx_strand_id
1 'polypeptide(L)'
;MFCRFVLSVNALFITSLVVGCTWVKIPEEARAVDIVEESRVASCRQLGNVTTQVKWKVAGVARNAEKVQTELDDLARKQALGLGADTLVRDRAEDGEGRYRAYLCERQF
;
A
#
# COMPACT_ATOMS: atom_id res chain seq x y z
N MET A 1 -2.41 -7.35 12.91
CA MET A 1 -3.03 -7.29 14.24
C MET A 1 -1.95 -7.52 15.29
N PHE A 2 -1.25 -6.45 15.68
CA PHE A 2 -0.30 -6.45 16.80
C PHE A 2 -0.34 -5.04 17.40
N CYS A 3 -0.84 -4.92 18.62
CA CYS A 3 -0.94 -3.69 19.39
C CYS A 3 0.27 -3.62 20.33
N ARG A 4 1.20 -2.67 20.13
CA ARG A 4 2.36 -2.53 21.03
C ARG A 4 1.97 -1.67 22.24
N PHE A 5 2.06 -2.27 23.42
CA PHE A 5 1.89 -1.63 24.73
C PHE A 5 3.13 -0.79 25.07
N VAL A 6 2.97 0.50 25.40
CA VAL A 6 4.04 1.31 25.99
C VAL A 6 3.84 1.28 27.51
N LEU A 7 4.74 0.61 28.24
CA LEU A 7 4.82 0.66 29.69
C LEU A 7 5.90 1.68 30.10
N SER A 8 5.48 2.82 30.64
CA SER A 8 6.33 3.69 31.46
C SER A 8 5.79 3.69 32.89
N VAL A 9 6.61 3.25 33.83
CA VAL A 9 6.28 3.06 35.24
C VAL A 9 6.61 4.35 36.02
N ASN A 10 5.60 5.09 36.49
CA ASN A 10 5.42 5.46 37.91
C ASN A 10 4.24 6.43 38.19
N ALA A 11 3.57 6.13 39.32
CA ALA A 11 2.71 6.95 40.18
C ALA A 11 1.27 7.35 39.73
N LEU A 12 0.33 6.45 40.07
CA LEU A 12 -1.00 6.66 40.67
C LEU A 12 -1.90 7.82 40.13
N PHE A 13 -2.63 7.58 39.03
CA PHE A 13 -3.90 8.24 38.70
C PHE A 13 -4.80 7.28 37.92
N ILE A 14 -6.09 7.21 38.28
CA ILE A 14 -7.13 6.53 37.51
C ILE A 14 -7.41 7.40 36.27
N THR A 15 -6.99 6.94 35.09
CA THR A 15 -7.47 7.50 33.83
C THR A 15 -7.41 6.45 32.74
N SER A 16 -8.56 6.21 32.12
CA SER A 16 -8.78 5.33 30.98
C SER A 16 -7.75 5.57 29.87
N LEU A 17 -6.80 4.64 29.70
CA LEU A 17 -5.92 4.62 28.54
C LEU A 17 -6.73 4.06 27.37
N VAL A 18 -7.41 4.98 26.68
CA VAL A 18 -8.09 4.72 25.42
C VAL A 18 -7.11 4.04 24.46
N VAL A 19 -7.50 2.85 24.00
CA VAL A 19 -6.78 2.03 23.03
C VAL A 19 -6.64 2.80 21.71
N GLY A 20 -5.44 3.34 21.45
CA GLY A 20 -5.10 3.94 20.17
C GLY A 20 -4.57 2.89 19.18
N CYS A 21 -5.45 2.22 18.45
CA CYS A 21 -5.06 1.40 17.29
C CYS A 21 -4.85 2.31 16.08
N THR A 22 -3.61 2.66 15.74
CA THR A 22 -3.31 3.33 14.47
C THR A 22 -3.30 2.29 13.33
N TRP A 23 -4.49 1.78 12.98
CA TRP A 23 -4.63 0.94 11.79
C TRP A 23 -4.69 1.82 10.55
N VAL A 24 -3.68 1.73 9.69
CA VAL A 24 -3.70 2.41 8.39
C VAL A 24 -4.66 1.62 7.49
N LYS A 25 -5.86 2.16 7.28
CA LYS A 25 -6.82 1.61 6.32
C LYS A 25 -6.55 2.20 4.94
N ILE A 26 -6.46 1.33 3.94
CA ILE A 26 -6.53 1.71 2.53
C ILE A 26 -7.97 2.14 2.23
N PRO A 27 -8.18 3.31 1.59
CA PRO A 27 -9.52 3.78 1.25
C PRO A 27 -10.22 2.79 0.31
N GLU A 28 -11.53 2.67 0.41
CA GLU A 28 -12.31 1.72 -0.41
C GLU A 28 -12.12 2.02 -1.90
N GLU A 29 -12.07 3.30 -2.28
CA GLU A 29 -11.84 3.71 -3.67
C GLU A 29 -10.51 3.19 -4.24
N ALA A 30 -9.47 3.03 -3.42
CA ALA A 30 -8.20 2.47 -3.88
C ALA A 30 -8.31 0.98 -4.18
N ARG A 31 -9.21 0.23 -3.52
CA ARG A 31 -9.40 -1.20 -3.81
C ARG A 31 -9.94 -1.43 -5.21
N ALA A 32 -10.63 -0.44 -5.79
CA ALA A 32 -11.17 -0.51 -7.15
C ALA A 32 -10.12 -0.30 -8.25
N VAL A 33 -8.89 0.12 -7.92
CA VAL A 33 -7.80 0.26 -8.89
C VAL A 33 -7.19 -1.11 -9.15
N ASP A 34 -7.38 -1.70 -10.32
CA ASP A 34 -6.89 -3.05 -10.62
C ASP A 34 -5.36 -3.11 -10.80
N ILE A 35 -4.72 -4.22 -10.44
CA ILE A 35 -3.33 -4.52 -10.81
C ILE A 35 -3.36 -5.70 -11.76
N VAL A 36 -2.87 -5.50 -12.98
CA VAL A 36 -2.97 -6.46 -14.07
C VAL A 36 -1.61 -6.65 -14.76
N GLU A 37 -1.53 -7.68 -15.59
CA GLU A 37 -0.40 -7.90 -16.50
C GLU A 37 -0.37 -6.87 -17.62
N GLU A 38 0.82 -6.56 -18.14
CA GLU A 38 1.03 -5.58 -19.22
C GLU A 38 0.15 -5.84 -20.46
N SER A 39 -0.13 -7.11 -20.77
CA SER A 39 -0.97 -7.50 -21.90
C SER A 39 -2.42 -7.00 -21.79
N ARG A 40 -2.88 -6.62 -20.61
CA ARG A 40 -4.25 -6.16 -20.33
C ARG A 40 -4.44 -4.66 -20.51
N VAL A 41 -3.35 -3.90 -20.70
CA VAL A 41 -3.38 -2.42 -20.83
C VAL A 41 -3.08 -1.91 -22.23
N ALA A 42 -3.04 -2.79 -23.24
CA ALA A 42 -2.70 -2.43 -24.62
C ALA A 42 -3.57 -1.32 -25.22
N SER A 43 -4.85 -1.23 -24.81
CA SER A 43 -5.80 -0.20 -25.26
C SER A 43 -6.01 0.93 -24.25
N CYS A 44 -5.26 0.95 -23.14
CA CYS A 44 -5.45 1.92 -22.07
C CYS A 44 -4.54 3.14 -22.24
N ARG A 45 -4.96 4.28 -21.71
CA ARG A 45 -4.13 5.49 -21.68
C ARG A 45 -3.23 5.46 -20.46
N GLN A 46 -1.91 5.47 -20.66
CA GLN A 46 -0.98 5.67 -19.55
C GLN A 46 -1.10 7.11 -19.01
N LEU A 47 -1.30 7.24 -17.71
CA LEU A 47 -1.43 8.52 -17.01
C LEU A 47 -0.16 8.91 -16.25
N GLY A 48 0.69 7.94 -15.91
CA GLY A 48 1.96 8.22 -15.24
C GLY A 48 2.62 6.99 -14.65
N ASN A 49 3.53 7.23 -13.72
CA ASN A 49 4.25 6.21 -12.97
C ASN A 49 4.01 6.42 -11.48
N VAL A 50 3.99 5.34 -10.71
CA VAL A 50 3.83 5.32 -9.26
C VAL A 50 5.02 4.60 -8.66
N THR A 51 5.59 5.17 -7.60
CA THR A 51 6.67 4.54 -6.82
C THR A 51 6.26 4.46 -5.37
N THR A 52 6.39 3.28 -4.78
CA THR A 52 6.04 3.01 -3.39
C THR A 52 7.22 2.44 -2.66
N GLN A 53 7.24 2.66 -1.34
CA GLN A 53 8.28 2.13 -0.49
C GLN A 53 7.70 1.67 0.84
N VAL A 54 8.11 0.47 1.25
CA VAL A 54 7.76 -0.12 2.54
C VAL A 54 9.01 -0.66 3.19
N LYS A 55 8.95 -0.85 4.51
CA LYS A 55 10.03 -1.50 5.23
C LYS A 55 10.06 -2.97 4.82
N TRP A 56 11.16 -3.47 4.24
CA TRP A 56 11.28 -4.88 3.83
C TRP A 56 12.18 -5.70 4.74
N LYS A 57 12.95 -5.05 5.63
CA LYS A 57 13.77 -5.68 6.67
C LYS A 57 13.45 -5.14 8.05
N VAL A 58 13.50 -6.01 9.04
CA VAL A 58 13.39 -5.65 10.47
C VAL A 58 14.55 -6.29 11.20
N ALA A 59 15.36 -5.48 11.89
CA ALA A 59 16.57 -5.93 12.59
C ALA A 59 17.51 -6.78 11.70
N GLY A 60 17.66 -6.39 10.42
CA GLY A 60 18.49 -7.10 9.44
C GLY A 60 17.85 -8.33 8.79
N VAL A 61 16.72 -8.81 9.31
CA VAL A 61 16.00 -9.99 8.79
C VAL A 61 14.94 -9.55 7.77
N ALA A 62 14.89 -10.24 6.62
CA ALA A 62 13.87 -10.00 5.60
C ALA A 62 12.46 -10.31 6.13
N ARG A 63 11.50 -9.42 5.83
CA ARG A 63 10.09 -9.66 6.10
C ARG A 63 9.53 -10.66 5.09
N ASN A 64 8.35 -11.20 5.41
CA ASN A 64 7.60 -12.02 4.45
C ASN A 64 7.34 -11.23 3.15
N ALA A 65 7.78 -11.79 2.03
CA ALA A 65 7.77 -11.13 0.72
C ALA A 65 6.34 -10.84 0.23
N GLU A 66 5.40 -11.75 0.46
CA GLU A 66 3.99 -11.56 0.10
C GLU A 66 3.39 -10.37 0.85
N LYS A 67 3.64 -10.25 2.17
CA LYS A 67 3.22 -9.11 2.98
C LYS A 67 3.81 -7.79 2.48
N VAL A 68 5.11 -7.78 2.20
CA VAL A 68 5.78 -6.60 1.63
C VAL A 68 5.12 -6.21 0.31
N GLN A 69 4.82 -7.19 -0.54
CA GLN A 69 4.21 -6.95 -1.83
C GLN A 69 2.78 -6.41 -1.72
N THR A 70 1.95 -6.99 -0.86
CA THR A 70 0.60 -6.49 -0.60
C THR A 70 0.65 -5.04 -0.11
N GLU A 71 1.57 -4.72 0.81
CA GLU A 71 1.71 -3.34 1.30
C GLU A 71 2.16 -2.37 0.20
N LEU A 72 3.05 -2.80 -0.70
CA LEU A 72 3.45 -1.99 -1.86
C LEU A 72 2.30 -1.74 -2.83
N ASP A 73 1.53 -2.77 -3.13
CA ASP A 73 0.36 -2.71 -4.03
C ASP A 73 -0.73 -1.81 -3.46
N ASP A 74 -1.03 -1.96 -2.17
CA ASP A 74 -1.98 -1.15 -1.44
C ASP A 74 -1.61 0.35 -1.48
N LEU A 75 -0.33 0.66 -1.25
CA LEU A 75 0.18 2.03 -1.38
C LEU A 75 0.09 2.53 -2.84
N ALA A 76 0.35 1.66 -3.81
CA ALA A 76 0.36 2.05 -5.22
C ALA A 76 -1.04 2.39 -5.70
N ARG A 77 -2.02 1.56 -5.34
CA ARG A 77 -3.45 1.80 -5.59
C ARG A 77 -3.91 3.11 -4.97
N LYS A 78 -3.49 3.40 -3.74
CA LYS A 78 -3.79 4.67 -3.08
C LYS A 78 -3.22 5.88 -3.85
N GLN A 79 -1.99 5.79 -4.35
CA GLN A 79 -1.38 6.87 -5.12
C GLN A 79 -2.00 7.03 -6.51
N ALA A 80 -2.42 5.92 -7.15
CA ALA A 80 -3.06 5.92 -8.46
C ALA A 80 -4.33 6.78 -8.51
N LEU A 81 -5.08 6.86 -7.40
CA LEU A 81 -6.24 7.74 -7.26
C LEU A 81 -5.92 9.21 -7.56
N GLY A 82 -4.75 9.69 -7.10
CA GLY A 82 -4.32 11.08 -7.34
C GLY A 82 -3.98 11.36 -8.80
N LEU A 83 -3.72 10.31 -9.58
CA LEU A 83 -3.53 10.40 -11.03
C LEU A 83 -4.84 10.24 -11.80
N GLY A 84 -5.94 9.84 -11.15
CA GLY A 84 -7.18 9.44 -11.82
C GLY A 84 -7.05 8.11 -12.57
N ALA A 85 -6.08 7.27 -12.20
CA ALA A 85 -5.88 5.95 -12.79
C ALA A 85 -6.80 4.91 -12.15
N ASP A 86 -7.29 3.98 -12.97
CA ASP A 86 -8.13 2.84 -12.56
C ASP A 86 -7.38 1.50 -12.66
N THR A 87 -6.20 1.50 -13.29
CA THR A 87 -5.42 0.27 -13.55
C THR A 87 -3.94 0.54 -13.34
N LEU A 88 -3.24 -0.44 -12.78
CA LEU A 88 -1.80 -0.45 -12.56
C LEU A 88 -1.18 -1.69 -13.20
N VAL A 89 0.03 -1.53 -13.73
CA VAL A 89 0.93 -2.65 -14.04
C VAL A 89 2.17 -2.55 -13.17
N ARG A 90 2.65 -3.67 -12.66
CA ARG A 90 3.89 -3.72 -11.88
C ARG A 90 5.09 -3.84 -12.82
N ASP A 91 6.03 -2.91 -12.68
CA ASP A 91 7.29 -2.92 -13.43
C ASP A 91 8.41 -3.61 -12.65
N ARG A 92 8.48 -3.33 -11.34
CA ARG A 92 9.51 -3.88 -10.45
C ARG A 92 8.97 -3.91 -9.02
N ALA A 93 9.35 -4.94 -8.27
CA ALA A 93 9.23 -4.93 -6.81
C ALA A 93 10.43 -5.63 -6.17
N GLU A 94 11.35 -4.85 -5.62
CA GLU A 94 12.62 -5.32 -5.05
C GLU A 94 12.97 -4.49 -3.83
N ASP A 95 13.53 -5.12 -2.79
CA ASP A 95 14.03 -4.45 -1.58
C ASP A 95 13.05 -3.40 -1.00
N GLY A 96 11.76 -3.74 -0.98
CA GLY A 96 10.72 -2.88 -0.44
C GLY A 96 10.42 -1.64 -1.26
N GLU A 97 10.93 -1.53 -2.49
CA GLU A 97 10.53 -0.53 -3.48
C GLU A 97 9.64 -1.21 -4.53
N GLY A 98 8.51 -0.58 -4.84
CA GLY A 98 7.61 -1.00 -5.90
C GLY A 98 7.50 0.10 -6.96
N ARG A 99 7.63 -0.26 -8.23
CA ARG A 99 7.43 0.64 -9.38
C ARG A 99 6.27 0.13 -10.22
N TYR A 100 5.41 1.06 -10.60
CA TYR A 100 4.19 0.77 -11.32
C TYR A 100 3.95 1.79 -12.42
N ARG A 101 3.35 1.36 -13.53
CA ARG A 101 2.72 2.25 -14.51
C ARG A 101 1.23 2.35 -14.23
N ALA A 102 0.72 3.57 -14.25
CA ALA A 102 -0.68 3.86 -13.96
C ALA A 102 -1.42 4.21 -15.25
N TYR A 103 -2.59 3.62 -15.44
CA TYR A 103 -3.41 3.71 -16.64
C TYR A 103 -4.85 4.09 -16.29
N LEU A 104 -5.50 4.72 -17.26
CA LEU A 104 -6.94 4.82 -17.35
C LEU A 104 -7.40 3.93 -18.50
N CYS A 105 -8.11 2.87 -18.16
CA CYS A 105 -8.65 1.91 -19.11
C CYS A 105 -10.09 2.22 -19.53
N GLU A 106 -10.65 3.35 -19.06
CA GLU A 106 -12.02 3.81 -19.32
C GLU A 106 -13.00 2.65 -19.27
N ARG A 107 -13.12 2.02 -18.09
CA ARG A 107 -14.11 0.97 -17.74
C ARG A 107 -14.84 0.41 -18.97
N GLN A 108 -14.30 -0.64 -19.60
CA GLN A 108 -15.06 -1.47 -20.55
C GLN A 108 -16.26 -2.06 -19.79
N PHE A 109 -17.36 -1.31 -19.71
CA PHE A 109 -18.63 -1.66 -19.09
C PHE A 109 -19.74 -1.35 -20.06
#